data_AF-A0A397E0D9-F1
#
_entry.id   AF-A0A397E0D9-F1
#
_cell.length_a   1.000
_cell.length_b   1.000
_cell.length_c   1.000
_cell.angle_alpha   90.00
_cell.angle_beta   90.00
_cell.angle_gamma   90.00
#
_symmetry.space_group_name_H-M   'P 1'
#
loop_
_entity.id
_entity.type
_entity.pdbx_description
1 polymer ?
#
loop_
_entity_poly.entity_id
_entity_poly.type
_entity_poly.pdbx_seq_one_letter_code
_entity_poly.pdbx_strand_id
1 'polypeptide(L)'
;MAKVGHPLVDLDVSDEVAAAHNAGSGPKKSAASGAKKVEQLKKAVSPTPIKSSPAPVAAIPQATTSAVSLSSIVRTKSGKVLTTPSVRRLAREHNIDLEDIPVEGDRILKGDILNYIRELSEAKYQPAESHASDVDVAAAPPSSKASVEFLTESQVVPVNPIQKMMVKAMNASLTVPHFGYADEIEMDALDELRQRLKVVASERGIKVTYLPLMIKAASLALKYYPVLNASVSDCEGFITLHAQHNISVAMDTPKGLLVPNIKNVESKSILDIAQELGRLQALASAGKLGPNDLTGGTFSYVSLS
;
A
#
# COMPACT_ATOMS: atom_id res chain seq x y z
N MET A 1 18.94 11.55 21.38
CA MET A 1 17.59 10.99 21.62
C MET A 1 16.66 12.14 21.97
N ALA A 2 15.87 12.61 21.01
CA ALA A 2 14.80 13.57 21.29
C ALA A 2 13.69 12.82 22.03
N LYS A 3 13.25 13.36 23.18
CA LYS A 3 12.11 12.81 23.92
C LYS A 3 10.83 13.16 23.17
N VAL A 4 10.05 12.14 22.83
CA VAL A 4 8.76 12.24 22.14
C VAL A 4 7.76 12.97 23.04
N GLY A 5 7.09 14.00 22.53
CA GLY A 5 5.93 14.63 23.19
C GLY A 5 5.94 16.15 23.37
N HIS A 6 6.88 16.90 22.81
CA HIS A 6 6.83 18.38 22.82
C HIS A 6 6.94 18.96 21.39
N PRO A 7 6.15 20.01 21.07
CA PRO A 7 6.25 20.73 19.80
C PRO A 7 7.65 21.36 19.64
N LEU A 8 8.20 21.28 18.43
CA LEU A 8 9.59 21.65 18.12
C LEU A 8 9.75 23.12 17.69
N VAL A 9 8.67 23.89 17.55
CA VAL A 9 8.68 25.34 17.31
C VAL A 9 7.37 25.94 17.84
N ASP A 10 7.46 26.98 18.67
CA ASP A 10 6.33 27.85 19.04
C ASP A 10 6.48 29.15 18.23
N LEU A 11 5.44 29.52 17.48
CA LEU A 11 5.38 30.78 16.73
C LEU A 11 4.42 31.72 17.44
N ASP A 12 4.95 32.61 18.27
CA ASP A 12 4.20 33.74 18.80
C ASP A 12 3.83 34.70 17.65
N VAL A 13 2.58 34.61 17.19
CA VAL A 13 1.99 35.63 16.32
C VAL A 13 1.49 36.75 17.24
N SER A 14 2.21 37.87 17.25
CA SER A 14 1.77 39.08 17.94
C SER A 14 0.53 39.66 17.23
N ASP A 15 -0.52 39.93 18.00
CA ASP A 15 -1.82 40.47 17.58
C ASP A 15 -1.75 41.91 17.02
N GLU A 16 -1.12 42.13 15.85
CA GLU A 16 -1.17 43.44 15.17
C GLU A 16 -1.46 43.39 13.66
N VAL A 17 -2.08 42.33 13.15
CA VAL A 17 -2.63 42.32 11.77
C VAL A 17 -4.06 41.77 11.69
N ALA A 18 -4.87 42.09 12.70
CA ALA A 18 -6.31 41.82 12.71
C ALA A 18 -7.14 43.13 12.83
N ALA A 19 -6.84 44.15 12.01
CA ALA A 19 -7.74 45.31 11.88
C ALA A 19 -7.45 46.15 10.62
N ALA A 20 -7.63 45.58 9.43
CA ALA A 20 -7.71 46.41 8.22
C ALA A 20 -8.52 45.69 7.13
N HIS A 21 -9.86 45.76 7.22
CA HIS A 21 -10.77 45.99 6.10
C HIS A 21 -12.21 46.06 6.62
N ASN A 22 -12.64 47.25 7.09
CA ASN A 22 -14.00 47.72 6.85
C ASN A 22 -14.19 49.21 7.19
N ALA A 23 -15.05 49.83 6.38
CA ALA A 23 -15.68 51.14 6.51
C ALA A 23 -14.84 52.41 6.22
N GLY A 24 -15.23 53.11 5.16
CA GLY A 24 -14.75 54.45 4.83
C GLY A 24 -15.57 55.58 5.46
N SER A 25 -15.00 56.79 5.49
CA SER A 25 -15.69 58.07 5.25
C SER A 25 -14.69 59.25 5.21
N GLY A 26 -14.90 60.21 4.30
CA GLY A 26 -14.76 61.66 4.55
C GLY A 26 -13.36 62.32 4.65
N PRO A 27 -13.08 63.39 3.88
CA PRO A 27 -11.74 64.01 3.80
C PRO A 27 -11.58 65.27 4.68
N LYS A 28 -10.35 65.55 5.16
CA LYS A 28 -9.87 66.94 5.34
C LYS A 28 -8.33 67.08 5.46
N LYS A 29 -7.89 68.22 4.94
CA LYS A 29 -6.54 68.73 4.63
C LYS A 29 -5.58 68.88 5.83
N SER A 30 -4.29 68.89 5.47
CA SER A 30 -3.29 69.96 5.76
C SER A 30 -2.10 69.61 6.67
N ALA A 31 -0.94 69.49 6.00
CA ALA A 31 0.33 70.18 6.25
C ALA A 31 1.27 69.83 7.44
N ALA A 32 2.56 69.80 7.04
CA ALA A 32 3.79 70.12 7.77
C ALA A 32 4.32 69.05 8.76
N SER A 33 5.47 68.43 8.44
CA SER A 33 6.83 68.80 8.93
C SER A 33 7.11 68.16 10.30
N GLY A 34 8.18 67.43 10.59
CA GLY A 34 9.40 67.09 9.89
C GLY A 34 10.35 66.39 10.88
N ALA A 35 11.34 65.68 10.32
CA ALA A 35 12.67 65.43 10.88
C ALA A 35 12.90 64.54 12.14
N LYS A 36 13.52 63.38 11.85
CA LYS A 36 14.90 62.96 12.21
C LYS A 36 15.19 62.07 13.44
N LYS A 37 16.07 61.08 13.12
CA LYS A 37 17.20 60.47 13.88
C LYS A 37 16.85 59.16 14.61
N VAL A 38 17.25 57.93 14.22
CA VAL A 38 18.50 57.27 13.73
C VAL A 38 19.60 57.10 14.80
N GLU A 39 20.06 55.84 14.97
CA GLU A 39 21.27 55.28 15.64
C GLU A 39 20.97 54.34 16.83
N GLN A 40 21.59 53.16 17.03
CA GLN A 40 22.53 52.33 16.25
C GLN A 40 22.76 50.96 16.96
N LEU A 41 23.00 49.92 16.13
CA LEU A 41 23.84 48.71 16.19
C LEU A 41 24.41 48.15 17.54
N LYS A 42 24.18 46.86 17.87
CA LYS A 42 24.96 45.59 17.57
C LYS A 42 26.25 45.35 18.40
N LYS A 43 26.42 44.14 19.00
CA LYS A 43 27.17 42.96 18.45
C LYS A 43 27.80 42.01 19.52
N ALA A 44 27.45 40.72 19.39
CA ALA A 44 28.18 39.42 19.52
C ALA A 44 29.35 39.15 20.51
N VAL A 45 29.47 37.87 20.94
CA VAL A 45 30.57 36.90 20.62
C VAL A 45 30.36 35.52 21.33
N SER A 46 30.73 34.42 20.64
CA SER A 46 30.73 32.96 20.96
C SER A 46 32.16 32.45 21.33
N PRO A 47 32.59 31.14 21.26
CA PRO A 47 32.06 29.78 21.59
C PRO A 47 33.03 28.99 22.57
N THR A 48 32.86 27.71 23.01
CA THR A 48 33.25 26.39 22.38
C THR A 48 33.35 25.27 23.50
N PRO A 49 33.74 23.96 23.28
CA PRO A 49 32.90 22.73 23.40
C PRO A 49 33.45 21.59 24.32
N ILE A 50 32.89 20.35 24.30
CA ILE A 50 33.47 18.97 24.52
C ILE A 50 32.32 17.93 24.41
N LYS A 51 32.49 16.60 24.24
CA LYS A 51 33.05 15.66 23.24
C LYS A 51 32.64 14.24 23.74
N SER A 52 32.65 13.27 22.84
CA SER A 52 32.11 11.88 22.83
C SER A 52 32.85 10.76 23.61
N SER A 53 32.18 9.61 23.86
CA SER A 53 32.73 8.22 23.69
C SER A 53 31.67 7.08 23.84
N PRO A 54 31.77 5.92 23.13
CA PRO A 54 30.95 4.70 23.31
C PRO A 54 31.72 3.34 23.45
N ALA A 55 30.95 2.22 23.53
CA ALA A 55 31.26 0.75 23.39
C ALA A 55 31.50 -0.05 24.71
N PRO A 56 31.45 -1.42 24.78
CA PRO A 56 31.38 -2.47 23.73
C PRO A 56 30.50 -3.75 24.04
N VAL A 57 30.70 -4.82 23.23
CA VAL A 57 30.00 -6.11 23.03
C VAL A 57 30.73 -7.33 23.67
N ALA A 58 30.04 -8.45 23.97
CA ALA A 58 30.57 -9.83 24.10
C ALA A 58 29.43 -10.88 23.89
N ALA A 59 29.47 -11.84 22.94
CA ALA A 59 30.03 -13.23 22.94
C ALA A 59 29.46 -14.15 24.06
N ILE A 60 29.05 -15.44 23.90
CA ILE A 60 29.76 -16.71 23.53
C ILE A 60 28.68 -17.87 23.31
N PRO A 61 28.94 -19.23 23.32
CA PRO A 61 29.55 -20.21 22.37
C PRO A 61 28.62 -21.40 21.90
N GLN A 62 29.12 -22.26 20.99
CA GLN A 62 28.62 -23.61 20.62
C GLN A 62 29.49 -24.75 21.21
N ALA A 63 28.90 -25.94 21.42
CA ALA A 63 29.60 -27.24 21.53
C ALA A 63 28.69 -28.48 21.21
N THR A 64 29.19 -29.37 20.31
CA THR A 64 29.26 -30.89 20.27
C THR A 64 28.19 -31.76 21.00
N THR A 65 27.72 -32.98 20.63
CA THR A 65 28.19 -34.14 19.80
C THR A 65 27.10 -35.28 19.80
N SER A 66 27.19 -36.24 18.85
CA SER A 66 26.85 -37.70 18.91
C SER A 66 25.41 -38.27 18.68
N ALA A 67 25.20 -38.81 17.46
CA ALA A 67 24.96 -40.21 17.01
C ALA A 67 23.98 -41.25 17.67
N VAL A 68 23.23 -41.94 16.76
CA VAL A 68 22.62 -43.31 16.69
C VAL A 68 21.31 -43.66 17.44
N SER A 69 20.24 -44.03 16.71
CA SER A 69 19.79 -45.43 16.43
C SER A 69 18.27 -45.59 16.20
N LEU A 70 17.90 -46.51 15.28
CA LEU A 70 16.55 -46.92 14.90
C LEU A 70 15.90 -47.83 15.96
N SER A 71 14.61 -47.59 16.28
CA SER A 71 13.70 -48.67 16.70
C SER A 71 12.24 -48.32 16.42
N SER A 72 11.61 -49.20 15.64
CA SER A 72 10.19 -49.17 15.29
C SER A 72 9.35 -49.71 16.44
N ILE A 73 8.39 -48.91 16.91
CA ILE A 73 7.35 -49.33 17.85
C ILE A 73 6.00 -49.24 17.13
N VAL A 74 5.41 -50.43 16.92
CA VAL A 74 4.02 -50.62 16.51
C VAL A 74 3.13 -50.33 17.72
N ARG A 75 2.13 -49.45 17.59
CA ARG A 75 1.02 -49.36 18.54
C ARG A 75 -0.30 -49.75 17.89
N THR A 76 -1.04 -50.55 18.65
CA THR A 76 -2.36 -51.10 18.34
C THR A 76 -3.45 -50.03 18.48
N LYS A 77 -4.42 -50.09 17.55
CA LYS A 77 -5.60 -49.22 17.51
C LYS A 77 -6.42 -49.32 18.80
N SER A 78 -6.64 -48.17 19.44
CA SER A 78 -7.78 -47.78 20.29
C SER A 78 -7.31 -46.96 21.49
N GLY A 79 -7.50 -45.64 21.44
CA GLY A 79 -7.33 -44.76 22.60
C GLY A 79 -7.17 -43.30 22.21
N LYS A 80 -7.91 -42.43 22.89
CA LYS A 80 -7.95 -40.97 22.68
C LYS A 80 -6.52 -40.40 22.72
N VAL A 81 -5.97 -40.03 21.57
CA VAL A 81 -4.59 -39.54 21.46
C VAL A 81 -4.40 -38.27 22.30
N LEU A 82 -3.49 -38.34 23.27
CA LEU A 82 -3.18 -37.24 24.17
C LEU A 82 -2.28 -36.23 23.46
N THR A 83 -2.84 -35.05 23.17
CA THR A 83 -2.14 -34.00 22.43
C THR A 83 -2.61 -32.60 22.82
N THR A 84 -1.82 -31.57 22.50
CA THR A 84 -2.24 -30.17 22.68
C THR A 84 -3.18 -29.71 21.54
N PRO A 85 -4.05 -28.71 21.78
CA PRO A 85 -4.89 -28.13 20.72
C PRO A 85 -4.09 -27.63 19.51
N SER A 86 -2.90 -27.07 19.74
CA SER A 86 -2.01 -26.57 18.69
C SER A 86 -1.49 -27.68 17.77
N VAL A 87 -1.16 -28.84 18.34
CA VAL A 87 -0.67 -30.01 17.60
C VAL A 87 -1.80 -30.66 16.79
N ARG A 88 -3.03 -30.72 17.33
CA ARG A 88 -4.23 -31.17 16.58
C ARG A 88 -4.59 -30.23 15.42
N ARG A 89 -4.34 -28.92 15.56
CA ARG A 89 -4.52 -27.97 14.46
C ARG A 89 -3.48 -28.20 13.36
N LEU A 90 -2.21 -28.37 13.72
CA LEU A 90 -1.13 -28.62 12.78
C LEU A 90 -1.34 -29.92 11.97
N ALA A 91 -1.77 -31.00 12.63
CA ALA A 91 -2.09 -32.26 11.96
C ALA A 91 -3.20 -32.11 10.90
N ARG A 92 -4.26 -31.34 11.21
CA ARG A 92 -5.35 -31.04 10.26
C ARG A 92 -4.92 -30.17 9.08
N GLU A 93 -3.99 -29.23 9.29
CA GLU A 93 -3.48 -28.37 8.22
C GLU A 93 -2.66 -29.18 7.18
N HIS A 94 -1.99 -30.25 7.64
CA HIS A 94 -1.17 -31.13 6.81
C HIS A 94 -1.84 -32.47 6.41
N ASN A 95 -3.13 -32.68 6.74
CA ASN A 95 -3.86 -33.93 6.51
C ASN A 95 -3.15 -35.18 7.06
N ILE A 96 -2.60 -35.08 8.27
CA ILE A 96 -1.89 -36.19 8.94
C ILE A 96 -2.79 -36.76 10.03
N ASP A 97 -2.99 -38.06 10.01
CA ASP A 97 -3.68 -38.77 11.07
C ASP A 97 -2.76 -38.93 12.29
N LEU A 98 -3.27 -38.53 13.45
CA LEU A 98 -2.51 -38.52 14.71
C LEU A 98 -2.13 -39.94 15.20
N GLU A 99 -2.72 -40.97 14.62
CA GLU A 99 -2.44 -42.38 14.95
C GLU A 99 -1.21 -42.91 14.22
N ASP A 100 -0.81 -42.28 13.11
CA ASP A 100 0.28 -42.75 12.24
C ASP A 100 1.65 -42.15 12.63
N ILE A 101 1.67 -41.27 13.63
CA ILE A 101 2.89 -40.56 14.06
C ILE A 101 3.63 -41.44 15.08
N PRO A 102 4.84 -41.93 14.77
CA PRO A 102 5.66 -42.61 15.75
C PRO A 102 6.10 -41.60 16.81
N VAL A 103 5.74 -41.83 18.08
CA VAL A 103 6.10 -40.96 19.19
C VAL A 103 6.84 -41.72 20.27
N GLU A 104 7.91 -41.11 20.78
CA GLU A 104 8.67 -41.59 21.93
C GLU A 104 8.03 -41.01 23.21
N GLY A 105 6.86 -41.55 23.58
CA GLY A 105 6.14 -41.11 24.79
C GLY A 105 4.63 -41.38 24.79
N ASP A 106 3.95 -40.86 25.82
CA ASP A 106 2.49 -40.95 25.97
C ASP A 106 1.74 -39.76 25.34
N ARG A 107 2.48 -38.75 24.83
CA ARG A 107 1.93 -37.50 24.28
C ARG A 107 2.60 -37.11 22.99
N ILE A 108 1.82 -36.65 22.00
CA ILE A 108 2.34 -36.13 20.73
C ILE A 108 2.76 -34.66 20.88
N LEU A 109 4.02 -34.37 20.56
CA LEU A 109 4.60 -33.03 20.56
C LEU A 109 4.61 -32.42 19.15
N LYS A 110 4.84 -31.11 19.07
CA LYS A 110 4.98 -30.41 17.79
C LYS A 110 6.20 -30.92 16.99
N GLY A 111 7.27 -31.34 17.68
CA GLY A 111 8.48 -31.87 17.05
C GLY A 111 8.24 -33.14 16.26
N ASP A 112 7.43 -34.06 16.81
CA ASP A 112 7.14 -35.36 16.19
C ASP A 112 6.38 -35.21 14.87
N ILE A 113 5.41 -34.29 14.81
CA ILE A 113 4.67 -33.99 13.57
C ILE A 113 5.61 -33.41 12.51
N LEU A 114 6.52 -32.52 12.89
CA LEU A 114 7.47 -31.90 11.95
C LEU A 114 8.49 -32.91 11.43
N ASN A 115 8.93 -33.86 12.26
CA ASN A 115 9.82 -34.94 11.84
C ASN A 115 9.09 -35.92 10.90
N TYR A 116 7.84 -36.26 11.21
CA TYR A 116 7.01 -37.11 10.36
C TYR A 116 6.73 -36.48 8.98
N ILE A 117 6.48 -35.16 8.92
CA ILE A 117 6.36 -34.42 7.65
C ILE A 117 7.66 -34.50 6.84
N ARG A 118 8.82 -34.40 7.50
CA ARG A 118 10.13 -34.50 6.85
C ARG A 118 10.35 -35.89 6.26
N GLU A 119 10.09 -36.94 7.03
CA GLU A 119 10.22 -38.34 6.57
C GLU A 119 9.27 -38.67 5.41
N LEU A 120 8.03 -38.15 5.42
CA LEU A 120 7.10 -38.28 4.29
C LEU A 120 7.58 -37.58 3.02
N SER A 121 8.31 -36.47 3.16
CA SER A 121 8.90 -35.76 2.02
C SER A 121 10.13 -36.48 1.46
N GLU A 122 10.89 -37.15 2.32
CA GLU A 122 12.08 -37.93 1.94
C GLU A 122 11.71 -39.31 1.36
N ALA A 123 10.67 -39.97 1.88
CA ALA A 123 10.17 -41.25 1.38
C ALA A 123 9.48 -41.17 0.00
N LYS A 124 9.11 -39.98 -0.46
CA LYS A 124 8.62 -39.75 -1.83
C LYS A 124 9.73 -39.63 -2.88
N TYR A 125 11.00 -39.72 -2.48
CA TYR A 125 12.16 -39.61 -3.37
C TYR A 125 12.92 -40.94 -3.45
N GLN A 126 12.30 -41.94 -4.08
CA GLN A 126 13.00 -43.11 -4.61
C GLN A 126 12.74 -43.20 -6.12
N PRO A 127 13.75 -43.24 -6.99
CA PRO A 127 13.54 -43.32 -8.44
C PRO A 127 13.12 -44.74 -8.81
N ALA A 128 11.87 -44.93 -9.23
CA ALA A 128 11.39 -46.16 -9.85
C ALA A 128 11.35 -45.98 -11.37
N GLU A 129 11.96 -46.93 -12.07
CA GLU A 129 12.07 -47.00 -13.52
C GLU A 129 10.71 -47.10 -14.22
N SER A 130 10.72 -46.55 -15.42
CA SER A 130 9.62 -46.33 -16.35
C SER A 130 9.04 -47.62 -16.96
N HIS A 131 7.74 -47.82 -16.79
CA HIS A 131 6.91 -48.55 -17.74
C HIS A 131 5.76 -47.66 -18.23
N ALA A 132 5.70 -47.53 -19.56
CA ALA A 132 4.69 -46.77 -20.28
C ALA A 132 3.35 -47.50 -20.31
N SER A 133 2.25 -46.77 -20.14
CA SER A 133 0.93 -47.08 -20.68
C SER A 133 0.09 -45.80 -20.76
N ASP A 134 -0.34 -45.48 -21.98
CA ASP A 134 -1.39 -44.53 -22.31
C ASP A 134 -2.68 -44.84 -21.55
N VAL A 135 -3.31 -43.85 -20.90
CA VAL A 135 -4.75 -43.53 -21.04
C VAL A 135 -4.98 -42.05 -20.70
N ASP A 136 -5.63 -41.37 -21.64
CA ASP A 136 -6.21 -40.04 -21.58
C ASP A 136 -7.41 -39.97 -20.59
N VAL A 137 -7.29 -39.16 -19.53
CA VAL A 137 -8.43 -38.55 -18.83
C VAL A 137 -8.03 -37.17 -18.32
N ALA A 138 -8.71 -36.16 -18.85
CA ALA A 138 -8.68 -34.78 -18.38
C ALA A 138 -9.03 -34.70 -16.87
N ALA A 139 -8.02 -34.39 -16.06
CA ALA A 139 -8.17 -33.99 -14.67
C ALA A 139 -7.71 -32.53 -14.52
N ALA A 140 -8.61 -31.70 -14.00
CA ALA A 140 -8.36 -30.30 -13.66
C ALA A 140 -7.11 -30.16 -12.77
N PRO A 141 -6.30 -29.09 -12.92
CA PRO A 141 -5.09 -28.94 -12.14
C PRO A 141 -5.46 -28.81 -10.65
N PRO A 142 -4.87 -29.62 -9.75
CA PRO A 142 -5.01 -29.39 -8.32
C PRO A 142 -4.40 -28.03 -8.01
N SER A 143 -5.16 -27.15 -7.38
CA SER A 143 -4.66 -25.88 -6.88
C SER A 143 -3.51 -26.16 -5.92
N SER A 144 -2.28 -25.95 -6.36
CA SER A 144 -1.14 -26.00 -5.45
C SER A 144 -1.31 -24.84 -4.48
N LYS A 145 -1.51 -25.19 -3.20
CA LYS A 145 -1.36 -24.22 -2.13
C LYS A 145 0.07 -23.75 -2.21
N ALA A 146 0.28 -22.47 -2.53
CA ALA A 146 1.59 -21.88 -2.63
C ALA A 146 2.35 -22.09 -1.30
N SER A 147 3.26 -23.06 -1.29
CA SER A 147 4.28 -23.16 -0.26
C SER A 147 5.16 -21.93 -0.42
N VAL A 148 5.26 -21.13 0.64
CA VAL A 148 6.19 -20.01 0.66
C VAL A 148 7.58 -20.60 0.76
N GLU A 149 8.23 -20.78 -0.37
CA GLU A 149 9.63 -21.18 -0.45
C GLU A 149 10.49 -19.96 -0.11
N PHE A 150 11.31 -20.10 0.93
CA PHE A 150 12.26 -19.07 1.32
C PHE A 150 13.48 -19.15 0.41
N LEU A 151 13.85 -18.02 -0.18
CA LEU A 151 15.01 -17.92 -1.04
C LEU A 151 16.30 -18.16 -0.23
N THR A 152 17.08 -19.18 -0.60
CA THR A 152 18.35 -19.52 0.07
C THR A 152 19.56 -18.79 -0.53
N GLU A 153 19.49 -18.41 -1.80
CA GLU A 153 20.54 -17.70 -2.54
C GLU A 153 19.95 -16.62 -3.44
N SER A 154 20.75 -15.61 -3.81
CA SER A 154 20.29 -14.52 -4.67
C SER A 154 20.02 -15.00 -6.09
N GLN A 155 18.82 -14.74 -6.60
CA GLN A 155 18.41 -15.08 -7.96
C GLN A 155 18.23 -13.81 -8.81
N VAL A 156 18.68 -13.85 -10.06
CA VAL A 156 18.39 -12.82 -11.06
C VAL A 156 17.17 -13.23 -11.86
N VAL A 157 16.12 -12.41 -11.83
CA VAL A 157 14.86 -12.63 -12.55
C VAL A 157 14.67 -11.52 -13.58
N PRO A 158 14.25 -11.83 -14.83
CA PRO A 158 14.01 -10.80 -15.84
C PRO A 158 12.83 -9.90 -15.45
N VAL A 159 12.96 -8.61 -15.74
CA VAL A 159 11.93 -7.60 -15.47
C VAL A 159 10.82 -7.68 -16.50
N ASN A 160 9.57 -7.76 -16.05
CA ASN A 160 8.39 -7.75 -16.92
C ASN A 160 8.27 -6.38 -17.66
N PRO A 161 7.85 -6.33 -18.94
CA PRO A 161 7.54 -5.08 -19.63
C PRO A 161 6.75 -4.04 -18.81
N ILE A 162 5.74 -4.45 -18.04
CA ILE A 162 4.96 -3.53 -17.18
C ILE A 162 5.85 -2.92 -16.08
N GLN A 163 6.66 -3.75 -15.42
CA GLN A 163 7.62 -3.29 -14.40
C GLN A 163 8.65 -2.34 -15.01
N LYS A 164 9.11 -2.61 -16.24
CA LYS A 164 10.04 -1.72 -16.96
C LYS A 164 9.42 -0.34 -17.23
N MET A 165 8.15 -0.29 -17.62
CA MET A 165 7.42 0.97 -17.80
C MET A 165 7.24 1.71 -16.47
N MET A 166 6.93 0.99 -15.40
CA MET A 166 6.81 1.56 -14.06
C MET A 166 8.11 2.22 -13.61
N VAL A 167 9.24 1.53 -13.74
CA VAL A 167 10.57 2.09 -13.41
C VAL A 167 10.86 3.35 -14.22
N LYS A 168 10.55 3.34 -15.53
CA LYS A 168 10.73 4.54 -16.38
C LYS A 168 9.88 5.71 -15.88
N ALA A 169 8.62 5.48 -15.55
CA ALA A 169 7.71 6.52 -15.07
C ALA A 169 8.12 7.06 -13.69
N MET A 170 8.51 6.18 -12.75
CA MET A 170 8.98 6.58 -11.43
C MET A 170 10.28 7.38 -11.50
N ASN A 171 11.21 7.00 -12.37
CA ASN A 171 12.44 7.78 -12.58
C ASN A 171 12.15 9.16 -13.16
N ALA A 172 11.18 9.27 -14.06
CA ALA A 172 10.75 10.56 -14.59
C ALA A 172 10.11 11.45 -13.52
N SER A 173 9.36 10.89 -12.56
CA SER A 173 8.75 11.70 -11.49
C SER A 173 9.76 12.34 -10.55
N LEU A 174 10.96 11.78 -10.41
CA LEU A 174 12.02 12.32 -9.54
C LEU A 174 12.52 13.71 -9.97
N THR A 175 12.24 14.14 -11.20
CA THR A 175 12.60 15.49 -11.66
C THR A 175 11.68 16.56 -11.09
N VAL A 176 10.50 16.18 -10.59
CA VAL A 176 9.49 17.11 -10.07
C VAL A 176 9.74 17.35 -8.58
N PRO A 177 9.83 18.61 -8.12
CA PRO A 177 9.92 18.89 -6.68
C PRO A 177 8.60 18.49 -5.99
N HIS A 178 8.67 17.49 -5.13
CA HIS A 178 7.49 16.97 -4.43
C HIS A 178 7.19 17.76 -3.16
N PHE A 179 5.92 18.12 -2.99
CA PHE A 179 5.38 18.67 -1.76
C PHE A 179 4.25 17.77 -1.26
N GLY A 180 4.35 17.34 0.00
CA GLY A 180 3.34 16.51 0.65
C GLY A 180 2.43 17.37 1.51
N TYR A 181 1.12 17.18 1.37
CA TYR A 181 0.09 17.78 2.21
C TYR A 181 -0.85 16.68 2.73
N ALA A 182 -1.25 16.80 3.99
CA ALA A 182 -2.16 15.87 4.64
C ALA A 182 -3.17 16.65 5.48
N ASP A 183 -4.40 16.19 5.49
CA ASP A 183 -5.50 16.76 6.25
C ASP A 183 -6.49 15.66 6.66
N GLU A 184 -7.28 15.91 7.69
CA GLU A 184 -8.30 15.00 8.20
C GLU A 184 -9.69 15.52 7.82
N ILE A 185 -10.52 14.64 7.24
CA ILE A 185 -11.85 15.00 6.74
C ILE A 185 -12.89 14.11 7.41
N GLU A 186 -13.90 14.74 8.02
CA GLU A 186 -15.07 14.06 8.54
C GLU A 186 -15.98 13.60 7.40
N MET A 187 -16.36 12.31 7.41
CA MET A 187 -17.03 11.65 6.30
C MET A 187 -18.52 11.35 6.57
N ASP A 188 -19.06 11.80 7.71
CA ASP A 188 -20.42 11.45 8.16
C ASP A 188 -21.49 11.89 7.15
N ALA A 189 -21.45 13.15 6.73
CA ALA A 189 -22.36 13.67 5.70
C ALA A 189 -22.20 12.96 4.35
N LEU A 190 -20.98 12.51 4.03
CA LEU A 190 -20.72 11.76 2.80
C LEU A 190 -21.29 10.34 2.88
N ASP A 191 -21.20 9.69 4.05
CA ASP A 191 -21.78 8.37 4.25
C ASP A 191 -23.31 8.41 4.18
N GLU A 192 -23.95 9.41 4.79
CA GLU A 192 -25.39 9.60 4.63
C GLU A 192 -25.81 9.76 3.17
N LEU A 193 -25.08 10.59 2.40
CA LEU A 193 -25.34 10.77 0.97
C LEU A 193 -25.15 9.46 0.20
N ARG A 194 -24.09 8.70 0.51
CA ARG A 194 -23.82 7.40 -0.09
C ARG A 194 -24.95 6.41 0.19
N GLN A 195 -25.48 6.36 1.42
CA GLN A 195 -26.59 5.48 1.77
C GLN A 195 -27.86 5.81 0.98
N ARG A 196 -28.18 7.10 0.82
CA ARG A 196 -29.32 7.55 -0.01
C ARG A 196 -29.12 7.19 -1.49
N LEU A 197 -27.93 7.46 -2.03
CA LEU A 197 -27.59 7.13 -3.41
C LEU A 197 -27.58 5.62 -3.66
N LYS A 198 -27.20 4.81 -2.68
CA LYS A 198 -27.19 3.35 -2.79
C LYS A 198 -28.57 2.80 -3.10
N VAL A 199 -29.64 3.37 -2.52
CA VAL A 199 -31.02 2.94 -2.80
C VAL A 199 -31.35 3.15 -4.29
N VAL A 200 -31.14 4.38 -4.78
CA VAL A 200 -31.40 4.75 -6.18
C VAL A 200 -30.50 3.99 -7.16
N ALA A 201 -29.23 3.79 -6.81
CA ALA A 201 -28.29 3.07 -7.64
C ALA A 201 -28.59 1.56 -7.72
N SER A 202 -29.14 0.98 -6.66
CA SER A 202 -29.53 -0.44 -6.63
C SER A 202 -30.66 -0.73 -7.62
N GLU A 203 -31.60 0.20 -7.81
CA GLU A 203 -32.64 0.09 -8.85
C GLU A 203 -32.05 0.01 -10.26
N ARG A 204 -30.87 0.61 -10.46
CA ARG A 204 -30.14 0.61 -11.74
C ARG A 204 -29.08 -0.47 -11.82
N GLY A 205 -28.94 -1.33 -10.80
CA GLY A 205 -27.90 -2.36 -10.72
C GLY A 205 -26.47 -1.82 -10.55
N ILE A 206 -26.30 -0.56 -10.13
CA ILE A 206 -24.99 0.09 -9.98
C ILE A 206 -24.58 0.07 -8.50
N LYS A 207 -23.37 -0.41 -8.22
CA LYS A 207 -22.80 -0.38 -6.87
C LYS A 207 -22.08 0.94 -6.63
N VAL A 208 -22.60 1.77 -5.72
CA VAL A 208 -21.96 3.03 -5.31
C VAL A 208 -21.07 2.79 -4.09
N THR A 209 -19.78 3.12 -4.24
CA THR A 209 -18.77 3.15 -3.17
C THR A 209 -18.37 4.60 -2.88
N TYR A 210 -17.42 4.85 -1.97
CA TYR A 210 -16.91 6.21 -1.71
C TYR A 210 -16.14 6.80 -2.90
N LEU A 211 -15.44 5.95 -3.66
CA LEU A 211 -14.53 6.39 -4.71
C LEU A 211 -15.20 7.27 -5.80
N PRO A 212 -16.37 6.91 -6.38
CA PRO A 212 -17.08 7.79 -7.31
C PRO A 212 -17.45 9.16 -6.73
N LEU A 213 -17.76 9.25 -5.43
CA LEU A 213 -18.05 10.54 -4.78
C LEU A 213 -16.78 11.38 -4.65
N MET A 214 -15.67 10.78 -4.23
CA MET A 214 -14.36 11.46 -4.12
C MET A 214 -13.87 11.96 -5.48
N ILE A 215 -14.03 11.15 -6.53
CA ILE A 215 -13.69 11.53 -7.91
C ILE A 215 -14.53 12.73 -8.38
N LYS A 216 -15.84 12.73 -8.07
CA LYS A 216 -16.69 13.87 -8.43
C LYS A 216 -16.34 15.12 -7.62
N ALA A 217 -16.06 14.98 -6.33
CA ALA A 217 -15.63 16.09 -5.48
C ALA A 217 -14.30 16.69 -5.96
N ALA A 218 -13.32 15.85 -6.30
CA ALA A 218 -12.05 16.30 -6.90
C ALA A 218 -12.31 17.06 -8.21
N SER A 219 -13.15 16.54 -9.10
CA SER A 219 -13.52 17.22 -10.35
C SER A 219 -14.15 18.60 -10.11
N LEU A 220 -14.98 18.74 -9.06
CA LEU A 220 -15.54 20.05 -8.67
C LEU A 220 -14.43 20.99 -8.16
N ALA A 221 -13.50 20.50 -7.34
CA ALA A 221 -12.37 21.29 -6.86
C ALA A 221 -11.47 21.78 -8.00
N LEU A 222 -11.16 20.91 -8.98
CA LEU A 222 -10.39 21.26 -10.17
C LEU A 222 -11.06 22.37 -11.01
N LYS A 223 -12.40 22.46 -10.98
CA LYS A 223 -13.14 23.54 -11.66
C LYS A 223 -12.90 24.90 -11.01
N TYR A 224 -12.81 24.94 -9.67
CA TYR A 224 -12.52 26.17 -8.94
C TYR A 224 -11.04 26.54 -8.99
N TYR A 225 -10.15 25.55 -9.06
CA TYR A 225 -8.71 25.72 -9.06
C TYR A 225 -8.06 25.04 -10.29
N PRO A 226 -8.20 25.63 -11.50
CA PRO A 226 -7.73 25.01 -12.74
C PRO A 226 -6.21 24.81 -12.80
N VAL A 227 -5.45 25.56 -12.01
CA VAL A 227 -3.99 25.42 -11.89
C VAL A 227 -3.59 24.02 -11.38
N LEU A 228 -4.46 23.36 -10.61
CA LEU A 228 -4.22 21.99 -10.14
C LEU A 228 -4.36 20.94 -11.26
N ASN A 229 -5.07 21.27 -12.34
CA ASN A 229 -5.24 20.42 -13.52
C ASN A 229 -4.37 20.95 -14.68
N ALA A 230 -3.08 21.18 -14.41
CA ALA A 230 -2.16 21.77 -15.37
C ALA A 230 -0.92 20.89 -15.62
N SER A 231 -0.30 21.05 -16.77
CA SER A 231 0.99 20.43 -17.09
C SER A 231 2.00 21.49 -17.53
N VAL A 232 3.25 21.33 -17.09
CA VAL A 232 4.37 22.17 -17.51
C VAL A 232 4.98 21.59 -18.79
N SER A 233 5.28 22.44 -19.78
CA SER A 233 5.98 22.04 -21.00
C SER A 233 7.41 21.59 -20.71
N ASP A 234 7.97 20.67 -21.51
CA ASP A 234 9.36 20.19 -21.35
C ASP A 234 10.42 21.31 -21.40
N CYS A 235 10.12 22.43 -22.08
CA CYS A 235 11.00 23.60 -22.11
C CYS A 235 10.82 24.56 -20.93
N GLU A 236 9.96 24.20 -19.96
CA GLU A 236 9.63 24.96 -18.74
C GLU A 236 9.10 26.39 -18.97
N GLY A 237 8.82 26.77 -20.22
CA GLY A 237 8.36 28.11 -20.59
C GLY A 237 6.84 28.30 -20.54
N PHE A 238 6.07 27.21 -20.55
CA PHE A 238 4.61 27.27 -20.66
C PHE A 238 3.91 26.32 -19.69
N ILE A 239 2.78 26.78 -19.16
CA ILE A 239 1.84 25.98 -18.37
C ILE A 239 0.58 25.79 -19.20
N THR A 240 0.22 24.55 -19.47
CA THR A 240 -1.03 24.18 -20.15
C THR A 240 -2.07 23.85 -19.10
N LEU A 241 -3.15 24.63 -19.05
CA LEU A 241 -4.33 24.36 -18.22
C LEU A 241 -5.26 23.40 -18.97
N HIS A 242 -5.61 22.27 -18.36
CA HIS A 242 -6.51 21.30 -18.98
C HIS A 242 -7.96 21.56 -18.59
N ALA A 243 -8.82 21.81 -19.57
CA ALA A 243 -10.25 22.00 -19.35
C ALA A 243 -10.99 20.68 -19.05
N GLN A 244 -10.45 19.56 -19.54
CA GLN A 244 -11.03 18.23 -19.34
C GLN A 244 -10.51 17.61 -18.04
N HIS A 245 -11.40 17.04 -17.24
CA HIS A 245 -11.02 16.37 -16.00
C HIS A 245 -10.93 14.86 -16.27
N ASN A 246 -9.74 14.41 -16.67
CA ASN A 246 -9.46 12.98 -16.90
C ASN A 246 -8.79 12.40 -15.65
N ILE A 247 -9.59 11.80 -14.76
CA ILE A 247 -9.12 11.34 -13.47
C ILE A 247 -8.70 9.87 -13.57
N SER A 248 -7.42 9.63 -13.36
CA SER A 248 -6.77 8.33 -13.34
C SER A 248 -6.94 7.69 -11.97
N VAL A 249 -7.26 6.40 -11.92
CA VAL A 249 -7.49 5.65 -10.69
C VAL A 249 -6.51 4.50 -10.65
N ALA A 250 -5.66 4.45 -9.63
CA ALA A 250 -4.75 3.32 -9.44
C ALA A 250 -5.54 2.07 -9.01
N MET A 251 -5.33 0.96 -9.72
CA MET A 251 -5.96 -0.32 -9.47
C MET A 251 -4.91 -1.42 -9.40
N ASP A 252 -4.93 -2.18 -8.31
CA ASP A 252 -4.13 -3.40 -8.21
C ASP A 252 -4.79 -4.51 -9.04
N THR A 253 -4.01 -5.14 -9.91
CA THR A 253 -4.49 -6.22 -10.80
C THR A 253 -3.51 -7.39 -10.75
N PRO A 254 -3.94 -8.62 -11.10
CA PRO A 254 -3.04 -9.77 -11.13
C PRO A 254 -1.83 -9.61 -12.06
N LYS A 255 -1.90 -8.71 -13.04
CA LYS A 255 -0.81 -8.41 -13.98
C LYS A 255 0.12 -7.28 -13.49
N GLY A 256 -0.19 -6.68 -12.33
CA GLY A 256 0.51 -5.55 -11.73
C GLY A 256 -0.36 -4.31 -11.57
N LEU A 257 0.25 -3.23 -11.08
CA LEU A 257 -0.42 -1.94 -10.89
C LEU A 257 -0.75 -1.32 -12.25
N LEU A 258 -2.04 -1.09 -12.49
CA LEU A 258 -2.53 -0.38 -13.67
C LEU A 258 -3.28 0.88 -13.25
N VAL A 259 -3.19 1.94 -14.05
CA VAL A 259 -3.81 3.23 -13.74
C VAL A 259 -4.71 3.65 -14.90
N PRO A 260 -5.89 3.05 -15.06
CA PRO A 260 -6.87 3.52 -16.03
C PRO A 260 -7.44 4.88 -15.65
N ASN A 261 -7.97 5.61 -16.62
CA ASN A 261 -8.56 6.94 -16.40
C ASN A 261 -10.01 7.03 -16.86
N ILE A 262 -10.79 7.75 -16.06
CA ILE A 262 -12.17 8.10 -16.33
C ILE A 262 -12.15 9.43 -17.07
N LYS A 263 -12.58 9.41 -18.34
CA LYS A 263 -12.62 10.61 -19.18
C LYS A 263 -13.74 11.57 -18.82
N ASN A 264 -13.49 12.87 -18.96
CA ASN A 264 -14.49 13.95 -18.89
C ASN A 264 -15.39 13.90 -17.65
N VAL A 265 -14.80 13.73 -16.46
CA VAL A 265 -15.52 13.59 -15.18
C VAL A 265 -16.38 14.83 -14.86
N GLU A 266 -16.00 16.00 -15.36
CA GLU A 266 -16.76 17.24 -15.19
C GLU A 266 -18.19 17.12 -15.70
N SER A 267 -18.39 16.40 -16.81
CA SER A 267 -19.68 16.21 -17.49
C SER A 267 -20.50 15.02 -16.96
N LYS A 268 -19.88 14.11 -16.20
CA LYS A 268 -20.51 12.85 -15.74
C LYS A 268 -21.21 13.01 -14.39
N SER A 269 -22.30 12.27 -14.19
CA SER A 269 -22.92 12.14 -12.86
C SER A 269 -22.14 11.15 -11.98
N ILE A 270 -22.42 11.14 -10.68
CA ILE A 270 -21.80 10.18 -9.73
C ILE A 270 -22.10 8.73 -10.14
N LEU A 271 -23.31 8.47 -10.66
CA LEU A 271 -23.71 7.13 -11.10
C LEU A 271 -22.97 6.71 -12.38
N ASP A 272 -22.77 7.64 -13.33
CA ASP A 272 -22.01 7.37 -14.55
C ASP A 272 -20.54 7.08 -14.23
N ILE A 273 -19.97 7.81 -13.26
CA ILE A 273 -18.61 7.57 -12.76
C ILE A 273 -18.53 6.18 -12.12
N ALA A 274 -19.52 5.79 -11.30
CA ALA A 274 -19.55 4.47 -10.68
C ALA A 274 -19.66 3.34 -11.71
N GLN A 275 -20.49 3.52 -12.74
CA GLN A 275 -20.62 2.56 -13.84
C GLN A 275 -19.32 2.41 -14.61
N GLU A 276 -18.69 3.54 -14.96
CA GLU A 276 -17.43 3.54 -15.71
C GLU A 276 -16.28 2.94 -14.90
N LEU A 277 -16.23 3.22 -13.60
CA LEU A 277 -15.29 2.60 -12.68
C LEU A 277 -15.48 1.07 -12.63
N GLY A 278 -16.73 0.59 -12.58
CA GLY A 278 -17.05 -0.83 -12.65
C GLY A 278 -16.61 -1.48 -13.97
N ARG A 279 -16.82 -0.79 -15.11
CA ARG A 279 -16.34 -1.23 -16.42
C ARG A 279 -14.82 -1.37 -16.44
N LEU A 280 -14.10 -0.33 -15.98
CA LEU A 280 -12.65 -0.32 -15.93
C LEU A 280 -12.11 -1.41 -15.01
N GLN A 281 -12.71 -1.61 -13.84
CA GLN A 281 -12.33 -2.68 -12.92
C GLN A 281 -12.48 -4.07 -13.56
N ALA A 282 -13.61 -4.34 -14.23
CA ALA A 282 -13.83 -5.62 -14.91
C ALA A 282 -12.80 -5.86 -16.03
N LEU A 283 -12.49 -4.83 -16.83
CA LEU A 283 -11.47 -4.92 -17.88
C LEU A 283 -10.06 -5.06 -17.32
N ALA A 284 -9.77 -4.39 -16.20
CA ALA A 284 -8.48 -4.47 -15.52
C ALA A 284 -8.24 -5.88 -14.98
N SER A 285 -9.23 -6.46 -14.29
CA SER A 285 -9.17 -7.85 -13.80
C SER A 285 -9.07 -8.87 -14.95
N ALA A 286 -9.74 -8.62 -16.08
CA ALA A 286 -9.62 -9.44 -17.29
C ALA A 286 -8.33 -9.18 -18.08
N GLY A 287 -7.58 -8.13 -17.75
CA GLY A 287 -6.39 -7.69 -18.48
C GLY A 287 -6.66 -7.29 -19.94
N LYS A 288 -7.84 -6.71 -20.21
CA LYS A 288 -8.33 -6.24 -21.53
C LYS A 288 -8.46 -4.71 -21.61
N LEU A 289 -7.76 -3.98 -20.74
CA LEU A 289 -7.72 -2.52 -20.79
C LEU A 289 -7.11 -2.05 -22.11
N GLY A 290 -7.80 -1.11 -22.79
CA GLY A 290 -7.31 -0.53 -24.03
C GLY A 290 -6.30 0.59 -23.80
N PRO A 291 -5.52 0.98 -24.82
CA PRO A 291 -4.61 2.13 -24.73
C PRO A 291 -5.36 3.44 -24.45
N ASN A 292 -6.61 3.57 -24.91
CA ASN A 292 -7.45 4.75 -24.66
C ASN A 292 -7.81 4.90 -23.18
N ASP A 293 -7.91 3.80 -22.44
CA ASP A 293 -8.20 3.81 -21.00
C ASP A 293 -6.96 4.18 -20.18
N LEU A 294 -5.75 4.00 -20.72
CA LEU A 294 -4.49 4.22 -20.00
C LEU A 294 -3.80 5.57 -20.30
N THR A 295 -4.19 6.24 -21.39
CA THR A 295 -3.53 7.45 -21.88
C THR A 295 -4.36 8.70 -21.61
N GLY A 296 -3.73 9.87 -21.50
CA GLY A 296 -4.42 11.16 -21.38
C GLY A 296 -5.11 11.41 -20.04
N GLY A 297 -4.59 10.83 -18.95
CA GLY A 297 -4.95 11.23 -17.60
C GLY A 297 -4.32 12.58 -17.24
N THR A 298 -5.07 13.44 -16.56
CA THR A 298 -4.62 14.77 -16.13
C THR A 298 -4.48 14.90 -14.62
N PHE A 299 -5.24 14.08 -13.88
CA PHE A 299 -5.19 13.99 -12.42
C PHE A 299 -5.15 12.51 -12.02
N SER A 300 -4.55 12.19 -10.87
CA SER A 300 -4.45 10.82 -10.37
C SER A 300 -5.00 10.72 -8.96
N TYR A 301 -5.88 9.75 -8.75
CA TYR A 301 -6.43 9.39 -7.45
C TYR A 301 -5.95 7.98 -7.10
N VAL A 302 -5.42 7.83 -5.89
CA VAL A 302 -4.93 6.55 -5.35
C VAL A 302 -5.63 6.30 -4.03
N SER A 303 -6.20 5.11 -3.87
CA SER A 303 -6.78 4.62 -2.61
C SER A 303 -5.98 3.41 -2.15
N LEU A 304 -5.61 3.38 -0.88
CA LEU A 304 -4.87 2.25 -0.25
C LEU A 304 -5.74 1.46 0.74
N SER A 305 -7.06 1.64 0.68
CA SER A 305 -8.04 1.03 1.58
C SER A 305 -8.52 -0.35 1.14
#